data_AF-A0AAE3TMC8-F1
#
_entry.id   AF-A0AAE3TMC8-F1
#
_cell.length_a   1.000
_cell.length_b   1.000
_cell.length_c   1.000
_cell.angle_alpha   90.00
_cell.angle_beta   90.00
_cell.angle_gamma   90.00
#
_symmetry.space_group_name_H-M   'P 1'
#
loop_
_entity.id
_entity.type
_entity.pdbx_description
1 polymer ?
#
loop_
_entity_poly.entity_id
_entity_poly.type
_entity_poly.pdbx_seq_one_letter_code
_entity_poly.pdbx_strand_id
1 'polypeptide(L)'
;MSDPTNPTTVTQFGDVPGADTPQQDPFPIARYYAAPGNAHYVQPSPDGDHVYVGPESFPGDVPGNDNYGQIRVYDVTDTSDSTLVSTIQPPDVDDFRTAHNLDVTSNQLYTSWYNGGLRTFDVTDPANPAELSSYDPDGYAFWTVERARGFVIGGIYGADSTTGGLVVLHDDKGKKQPPGFDSGSPPSDPGLGAPGT
;
A
#
# COMPACT_ATOMS: atom_id res chain seq x y z
N MET A 1 -9.41 19.47 -1.29
CA MET A 1 -8.73 20.73 -1.66
C MET A 1 -9.79 21.81 -1.88
N SER A 2 -9.67 22.96 -1.23
CA SER A 2 -10.67 24.05 -1.30
C SER A 2 -10.59 24.87 -2.59
N ASP A 3 -9.39 25.06 -3.14
CA ASP A 3 -9.17 25.65 -4.46
C ASP A 3 -8.22 24.77 -5.28
N PRO A 4 -8.72 23.99 -6.27
CA PRO A 4 -7.87 23.13 -7.10
C PRO A 4 -6.92 23.90 -8.03
N THR A 5 -7.07 25.22 -8.17
CA THR A 5 -6.24 26.06 -9.04
C THR A 5 -5.10 26.76 -8.32
N ASN A 6 -5.08 26.75 -6.99
CA ASN A 6 -4.07 27.39 -6.17
C ASN A 6 -3.64 26.52 -4.98
N PRO A 7 -2.86 25.44 -5.23
CA PRO A 7 -2.32 24.60 -4.17
C PRO A 7 -1.41 25.38 -3.23
N THR A 8 -1.60 25.19 -1.92
CA THR A 8 -0.68 25.67 -0.88
C THR A 8 -0.34 24.53 0.07
N THR A 9 0.93 24.46 0.49
CA THR A 9 1.35 23.54 1.54
C THR A 9 0.69 23.91 2.87
N VAL A 10 0.13 22.91 3.56
CA VAL A 10 -0.44 23.06 4.92
C VAL A 10 0.55 22.56 5.96
N THR A 11 1.14 21.38 5.73
CA THR A 11 2.02 20.66 6.64
C THR A 11 2.91 19.69 5.85
N GLN A 12 3.91 19.10 6.51
CA GLN A 12 4.80 18.08 5.97
C GLN A 12 5.18 17.11 7.11
N PHE A 13 5.05 15.81 6.88
CA PHE A 13 5.31 14.76 7.87
C PHE A 13 5.76 13.46 7.18
N GLY A 14 6.26 12.51 7.97
CA GLY A 14 6.64 11.17 7.49
C GLY A 14 7.97 11.11 6.72
N ASP A 15 8.68 12.23 6.65
CA ASP A 15 9.96 12.33 5.97
C ASP A 15 11.12 11.68 6.73
N VAL A 16 12.12 11.25 5.96
CA VAL A 16 13.45 10.97 6.50
C VAL A 16 14.07 12.25 7.06
N PRO A 17 14.87 12.20 8.14
CA PRO A 17 15.50 13.38 8.71
C PRO A 17 16.23 14.26 7.67
N GLY A 18 15.83 15.54 7.61
CA GLY A 18 16.40 16.55 6.72
C GLY A 18 15.94 16.47 5.26
N ALA A 19 14.84 15.77 4.95
CA ALA A 19 14.26 15.73 3.60
C ALA A 19 13.88 17.13 3.06
N ASP A 20 13.56 18.06 3.95
CA ASP A 20 13.29 19.48 3.70
C ASP A 20 14.56 20.32 3.49
N THR A 21 15.74 19.74 3.73
CA THR A 21 17.03 20.42 3.60
C THR A 21 17.73 20.02 2.29
N PRO A 22 18.11 21.00 1.43
CA PRO A 22 18.88 20.72 0.22
C PRO A 22 20.18 19.97 0.53
N GLN A 23 20.41 18.85 -0.16
CA GLN A 23 21.65 18.08 -0.10
C GLN A 23 22.62 18.55 -1.19
N GLN A 24 23.92 18.47 -0.89
CA GLN A 24 24.97 18.70 -1.89
C GLN A 24 25.23 17.47 -2.74
N ASP A 25 24.89 16.28 -2.23
CA ASP A 25 24.87 15.04 -3.00
C ASP A 25 23.73 15.09 -4.03
N PRO A 26 24.01 14.96 -5.35
CA PRO A 26 22.97 14.96 -6.36
C PRO A 26 22.08 13.70 -6.32
N PHE A 27 22.53 12.61 -5.69
CA PHE A 27 21.78 11.36 -5.57
C PHE A 27 22.05 10.67 -4.22
N PRO A 28 21.55 11.21 -3.10
CA PRO A 28 21.64 10.56 -1.79
C PRO A 28 20.81 9.26 -1.79
N ILE A 29 21.40 8.15 -2.25
CA ILE A 29 20.77 6.81 -2.35
C ILE A 29 20.06 6.43 -1.06
N ALA A 30 20.64 6.80 0.09
CA ALA A 30 20.06 6.56 1.41
C ALA A 30 18.69 7.24 1.64
N ARG A 31 18.37 8.34 0.93
CA ARG A 31 17.06 9.02 0.99
C ARG A 31 16.07 8.49 -0.03
N TYR A 32 16.56 8.04 -1.19
CA TYR A 32 15.71 7.64 -2.31
C TYR A 32 15.34 6.16 -2.26
N TYR A 33 16.30 5.29 -1.97
CA TYR A 33 16.14 3.84 -2.11
C TYR A 33 16.38 3.06 -0.82
N ALA A 34 17.08 3.59 0.19
CA ALA A 34 17.28 2.85 1.45
C ALA A 34 16.23 3.21 2.51
N ALA A 35 15.97 2.29 3.44
CA ALA A 35 15.13 2.54 4.61
C ALA A 35 15.67 3.73 5.45
N PRO A 36 14.80 4.64 5.96
CA PRO A 36 13.34 4.53 6.00
C PRO A 36 12.61 4.83 4.67
N GLY A 37 13.33 5.26 3.64
CA GLY A 37 12.83 5.45 2.28
C GLY A 37 12.06 6.75 2.07
N ASN A 38 11.79 7.06 0.80
CA ASN A 38 10.96 8.19 0.41
C ASN A 38 9.46 7.85 0.62
N ALA A 39 8.57 8.72 0.15
CA ALA A 39 7.15 8.40 -0.05
C ALA A 39 6.90 8.25 -1.57
N HIS A 40 7.06 7.02 -2.08
CA HIS A 40 6.89 6.72 -3.51
C HIS A 40 5.41 6.73 -3.92
N TYR A 41 4.59 6.03 -3.14
CA TYR A 41 3.15 5.95 -3.37
C TYR A 41 2.39 6.25 -2.09
N VAL A 42 1.31 7.02 -2.22
CA VAL A 42 0.51 7.51 -1.10
C VAL A 42 -0.96 7.39 -1.44
N GLN A 43 -1.74 6.76 -0.56
CA GLN A 43 -3.18 6.62 -0.71
C GLN A 43 -3.91 6.96 0.61
N PRO A 44 -4.75 8.01 0.63
CA PRO A 44 -5.64 8.29 1.76
C PRO A 44 -6.77 7.25 1.87
N SER A 45 -7.19 6.93 3.09
CA SER A 45 -8.42 6.16 3.32
C SER A 45 -9.66 6.94 2.82
N PRO A 46 -10.76 6.26 2.45
CA PRO A 46 -11.95 6.94 1.91
C PRO A 46 -12.63 7.90 2.90
N ASP A 47 -12.46 7.70 4.20
CA ASP A 47 -12.93 8.63 5.25
C ASP A 47 -12.00 9.85 5.42
N GLY A 48 -10.76 9.77 4.94
CA GLY A 48 -9.76 10.83 5.01
C GLY A 48 -8.97 10.87 6.32
N ASP A 49 -9.18 9.92 7.23
CA ASP A 49 -8.57 9.92 8.57
C ASP A 49 -7.18 9.29 8.59
N HIS A 50 -6.85 8.44 7.61
CA HIS A 50 -5.58 7.74 7.53
C HIS A 50 -4.92 7.88 6.16
N VAL A 51 -3.59 7.75 6.13
CA VAL A 51 -2.80 7.72 4.90
C VAL A 51 -1.85 6.53 4.91
N TYR A 52 -1.87 5.76 3.83
CA TYR A 52 -1.01 4.60 3.60
C TYR A 52 0.12 5.00 2.66
N VAL A 53 1.36 4.79 3.10
CA VAL A 53 2.57 5.23 2.39
C VAL A 53 3.46 4.05 2.07
N GLY A 54 3.63 3.76 0.78
CA GLY A 54 4.61 2.82 0.24
C GLY A 54 5.91 3.55 -0.10
N PRO A 55 7.05 3.21 0.52
CA PRO A 55 8.31 3.91 0.28
C PRO A 55 9.10 3.43 -0.92
N GLU A 56 8.72 2.30 -1.55
CA GLU A 56 9.54 1.59 -2.55
C GLU A 56 11.04 1.53 -2.15
N SER A 57 11.29 1.21 -0.88
CA SER A 57 12.65 1.11 -0.36
C SER A 57 13.19 -0.30 -0.52
N PHE A 58 14.49 -0.37 -0.78
CA PHE A 58 15.28 -1.55 -1.02
C PHE A 58 16.26 -1.72 0.15
N PRO A 59 16.77 -2.95 0.38
CA PRO A 59 17.90 -3.12 1.27
C PRO A 59 19.04 -2.21 0.78
N GLY A 60 19.59 -1.42 1.69
CA GLY A 60 20.67 -0.47 1.39
C GLY A 60 21.87 -0.69 2.29
N ASP A 61 22.96 0.03 2.03
CA ASP A 61 24.22 -0.01 2.80
C ASP A 61 24.09 0.60 4.22
N VAL A 62 22.89 0.77 4.76
CA VAL A 62 22.67 1.23 6.14
C VAL A 62 22.85 0.03 7.06
N PRO A 63 23.99 -0.10 7.78
CA PRO A 63 24.28 -1.33 8.50
C PRO A 63 23.27 -1.56 9.62
N GLY A 64 22.64 -2.75 9.63
CA GLY A 64 21.68 -3.16 10.66
C GLY A 64 20.24 -2.64 10.44
N ASN A 65 19.92 -2.11 9.26
CA ASN A 65 18.56 -1.69 8.93
C ASN A 65 17.92 -2.61 7.87
N ASP A 66 17.31 -3.70 8.33
CA ASP A 66 16.53 -4.62 7.50
C ASP A 66 15.07 -4.17 7.33
N ASN A 67 14.71 -3.00 7.86
CA ASN A 67 13.35 -2.49 7.86
C ASN A 67 13.03 -1.69 6.60
N TYR A 68 13.08 -2.37 5.44
CA TYR A 68 12.77 -1.79 4.13
C TYR A 68 11.43 -2.32 3.60
N GLY A 69 10.88 -1.59 2.62
CA GLY A 69 9.71 -2.00 1.85
C GLY A 69 8.37 -2.00 2.55
N GLN A 70 8.32 -1.85 3.87
CA GLN A 70 7.08 -1.76 4.65
C GLN A 70 6.17 -0.60 4.22
N ILE A 71 4.86 -0.83 4.25
CA ILE A 71 3.86 0.25 4.15
C ILE A 71 3.73 0.88 5.53
N ARG A 72 3.68 2.22 5.57
CA ARG A 72 3.49 3.01 6.79
C ARG A 72 2.07 3.55 6.83
N VAL A 73 1.40 3.42 7.98
CA VAL A 73 0.03 3.92 8.18
C VAL A 73 0.08 5.10 9.13
N TYR A 74 -0.35 6.26 8.66
CA TYR A 74 -0.41 7.49 9.44
C TYR A 74 -1.85 7.86 9.77
N ASP A 75 -2.09 8.30 11.00
CA ASP A 75 -3.29 9.06 11.39
C ASP A 75 -3.08 10.50 10.95
N VAL A 76 -4.06 11.03 10.20
CA VAL A 76 -4.08 12.39 9.67
C VAL A 76 -5.37 13.14 10.01
N THR A 77 -6.11 12.67 11.02
CA THR A 77 -7.33 13.32 11.53
C THR A 77 -7.06 14.79 11.90
N ASP A 78 -5.86 15.05 12.44
CA ASP A 78 -5.23 16.37 12.48
C ASP A 78 -3.96 16.38 11.62
N THR A 79 -4.05 17.02 10.45
CA THR A 79 -2.91 17.16 9.54
C THR A 79 -1.73 17.97 10.12
N SER A 80 -1.96 18.77 11.17
CA SER A 80 -0.89 19.51 11.86
C SER A 80 -0.14 18.66 12.91
N ASP A 81 -0.70 17.51 13.31
CA ASP A 81 -0.14 16.57 14.28
C ASP A 81 -0.33 15.12 13.82
N SER A 82 0.10 14.82 12.58
CA SER A 82 -0.01 13.49 12.01
C SER A 82 1.00 12.51 12.61
N THR A 83 0.56 11.29 12.93
CA THR A 83 1.38 10.31 13.67
C THR A 83 1.41 8.96 12.97
N LEU A 84 2.54 8.24 13.10
CA LEU A 84 2.65 6.87 12.62
C LEU A 84 1.91 5.94 13.59
N VAL A 85 0.91 5.20 13.08
CA VAL A 85 0.05 4.32 13.89
C VAL A 85 0.54 2.87 13.81
N SER A 86 0.89 2.42 12.62
CA SER A 86 1.35 1.04 12.38
C SER A 86 2.21 0.93 11.12
N THR A 87 2.79 -0.27 10.92
CA THR A 87 3.47 -0.63 9.67
C THR A 87 3.02 -2.01 9.20
N ILE A 88 2.93 -2.20 7.89
CA ILE A 88 2.66 -3.49 7.26
C ILE A 88 3.96 -3.99 6.67
N GLN A 89 4.42 -5.13 7.17
CA GLN A 89 5.71 -5.71 6.78
C GLN A 89 5.63 -6.29 5.36
N PRO A 90 6.74 -6.21 4.61
CA PRO A 90 6.80 -6.85 3.30
C PRO A 90 6.65 -8.37 3.42
N PRO A 91 6.05 -9.06 2.43
CA PRO A 91 5.90 -10.52 2.41
C PRO A 91 7.23 -11.24 2.66
N ASP A 92 7.20 -12.39 3.32
CA ASP A 92 8.42 -13.19 3.55
C ASP A 92 8.78 -13.99 2.30
N VAL A 93 9.41 -13.33 1.33
CA VAL A 93 9.93 -13.92 0.10
C VAL A 93 11.41 -13.56 -0.08
N ASP A 94 12.19 -14.50 -0.58
CA ASP A 94 13.63 -14.33 -0.84
C ASP A 94 13.88 -13.65 -2.21
N ASP A 95 13.22 -12.51 -2.43
CA ASP A 95 13.27 -11.72 -3.66
C ASP A 95 12.85 -10.25 -3.40
N PHE A 96 12.80 -9.42 -4.44
CA PHE A 96 12.32 -8.03 -4.33
C PHE A 96 10.87 -7.99 -3.85
N ARG A 97 10.69 -7.42 -2.65
CA ARG A 97 9.43 -7.47 -1.89
C ARG A 97 8.99 -6.13 -1.33
N THR A 98 9.40 -5.03 -1.95
CA THR A 98 9.04 -3.69 -1.50
C THR A 98 7.65 -3.31 -1.97
N ALA A 99 6.87 -2.61 -1.14
CA ALA A 99 5.57 -2.09 -1.57
C ALA A 99 5.77 -1.09 -2.71
N HIS A 100 5.11 -1.33 -3.84
CA HIS A 100 5.17 -0.42 -4.99
C HIS A 100 3.93 0.48 -5.03
N ASN A 101 2.75 -0.06 -5.32
CA ASN A 101 1.49 0.70 -5.23
C ASN A 101 0.45 -0.06 -4.42
N LEU A 102 -0.62 0.64 -4.06
CA LEU A 102 -1.68 0.11 -3.23
C LEU A 102 -2.99 0.84 -3.48
N ASP A 103 -4.10 0.20 -3.21
CA ASP A 103 -5.41 0.82 -3.23
C ASP A 103 -6.18 0.47 -1.96
N VAL A 104 -6.85 1.47 -1.39
CA VAL A 104 -7.53 1.38 -0.10
C VAL A 104 -9.02 1.60 -0.28
N THR A 105 -9.78 0.70 0.29
CA THR A 105 -11.23 0.80 0.43
C THR A 105 -11.56 1.07 1.90
N SER A 106 -12.84 1.10 2.28
CA SER A 106 -13.23 1.43 3.66
C SER A 106 -12.59 0.54 4.73
N ASN A 107 -12.36 -0.75 4.43
CA ASN A 107 -11.85 -1.71 5.40
C ASN A 107 -10.80 -2.67 4.84
N GLN A 108 -10.46 -2.54 3.55
CA GLN A 108 -9.49 -3.42 2.91
C GLN A 108 -8.44 -2.61 2.18
N LEU A 109 -7.22 -3.09 2.26
CA LEU A 109 -6.06 -2.56 1.57
C LEU A 109 -5.55 -3.61 0.57
N TYR A 110 -5.45 -3.24 -0.69
CA TYR A 110 -4.89 -4.04 -1.78
C TYR A 110 -3.49 -3.51 -2.08
N THR A 111 -2.51 -4.38 -2.22
CA THR A 111 -1.10 -3.98 -2.32
C THR A 111 -0.35 -4.80 -3.35
N SER A 112 0.62 -4.18 -4.02
CA SER A 112 1.58 -4.84 -4.91
C SER A 112 2.99 -4.78 -4.32
N TRP A 113 3.69 -5.91 -4.34
CA TRP A 113 4.98 -6.08 -3.67
C TRP A 113 6.07 -6.65 -4.59
N TYR A 114 6.16 -6.21 -5.86
CA TYR A 114 7.04 -6.85 -6.84
C TYR A 114 6.87 -8.38 -6.83
N ASN A 115 7.94 -9.14 -6.56
CA ASN A 115 7.99 -10.60 -6.50
C ASN A 115 7.29 -11.16 -5.24
N GLY A 116 6.91 -10.30 -4.30
CA GLY A 116 5.98 -10.62 -3.22
C GLY A 116 4.51 -10.53 -3.65
N GLY A 117 4.21 -10.53 -4.95
CA GLY A 117 2.85 -10.65 -5.47
C GLY A 117 1.88 -9.52 -5.11
N LEU A 118 0.59 -9.83 -5.24
CA LEU A 118 -0.48 -9.05 -4.65
C LEU A 118 -0.82 -9.58 -3.27
N ARG A 119 -1.13 -8.67 -2.35
CA ARG A 119 -1.62 -8.99 -1.01
C ARG A 119 -2.85 -8.14 -0.69
N THR A 120 -3.76 -8.68 0.09
CA THR A 120 -4.91 -7.95 0.62
C THR A 120 -4.90 -8.02 2.13
N PHE A 121 -5.19 -6.89 2.79
CA PHE A 121 -5.22 -6.76 4.24
C PHE A 121 -6.57 -6.24 4.70
N ASP A 122 -7.04 -6.70 5.86
CA ASP A 122 -8.06 -6.03 6.66
C ASP A 122 -7.40 -4.85 7.36
N VAL A 123 -7.97 -3.67 7.18
CA VAL A 123 -7.53 -2.41 7.77
C VAL A 123 -8.68 -1.71 8.49
N THR A 124 -9.68 -2.47 8.94
CA THR A 124 -10.77 -1.97 9.80
C THR A 124 -10.23 -1.32 11.06
N ASP A 125 -9.14 -1.88 11.62
CA ASP A 125 -8.33 -1.26 12.66
C ASP A 125 -6.95 -0.90 12.05
N PRO A 126 -6.71 0.38 11.69
CA PRO A 126 -5.44 0.82 11.11
C PRO A 126 -4.23 0.63 12.03
N ALA A 127 -4.44 0.46 13.34
CA ALA A 127 -3.36 0.13 14.27
C ALA A 127 -2.95 -1.34 14.22
N ASN A 128 -3.84 -2.22 13.72
CA ASN A 128 -3.61 -3.67 13.63
C ASN A 128 -4.02 -4.26 12.27
N PRO A 129 -3.36 -3.90 11.16
CA PRO A 129 -3.64 -4.51 9.86
C PRO A 129 -3.39 -6.01 9.87
N ALA A 130 -4.27 -6.79 9.23
CA ALA A 130 -4.14 -8.24 9.15
C ALA A 130 -4.21 -8.72 7.70
N GLU A 131 -3.26 -9.54 7.26
CA GLU A 131 -3.31 -10.11 5.91
C GLU A 131 -4.53 -11.03 5.77
N LEU A 132 -5.32 -10.81 4.72
CA LEU A 132 -6.48 -11.62 4.36
C LEU A 132 -6.12 -12.66 3.31
N SER A 133 -5.28 -12.29 2.33
CA SER A 133 -5.00 -13.16 1.19
C SER A 133 -3.82 -12.70 0.33
N SER A 134 -3.34 -13.62 -0.49
CA SER A 134 -2.25 -13.40 -1.45
C SER A 134 -2.56 -13.97 -2.84
N TYR A 135 -2.04 -13.30 -3.87
CA TYR A 135 -1.97 -13.82 -5.24
C TYR A 135 -0.56 -13.59 -5.79
N ASP A 136 0.17 -14.68 -5.97
CA ASP A 136 1.61 -14.65 -6.25
C ASP A 136 2.00 -15.75 -7.24
N PRO A 137 1.67 -15.58 -8.53
CA PRO A 137 2.06 -16.54 -9.54
C PRO A 137 3.58 -16.52 -9.78
N ASP A 138 4.19 -17.69 -9.80
CA ASP A 138 5.62 -17.87 -10.03
C ASP A 138 6.12 -17.11 -11.26
N GLY A 139 7.25 -16.41 -11.10
CA GLY A 139 7.92 -15.72 -12.19
C GLY A 139 7.29 -14.40 -12.60
N TYR A 140 6.37 -13.84 -11.80
CA TYR A 140 5.80 -12.51 -12.02
C TYR A 140 6.04 -11.57 -10.84
N ALA A 141 6.21 -10.30 -11.17
CA ALA A 141 6.24 -9.20 -10.23
C ALA A 141 5.04 -8.27 -10.47
N PHE A 142 4.57 -7.61 -9.40
CA PHE A 142 3.45 -6.69 -9.45
C PHE A 142 3.89 -5.26 -9.16
N TRP A 143 3.54 -4.38 -10.10
CA TRP A 143 3.82 -2.95 -9.94
C TRP A 143 2.60 -2.26 -9.33
N THR A 144 1.41 -2.54 -9.81
CA THR A 144 0.23 -1.82 -9.34
C THR A 144 -0.94 -2.75 -9.09
N VAL A 145 -1.88 -2.27 -8.27
CA VAL A 145 -3.16 -2.89 -8.01
C VAL A 145 -4.19 -1.82 -7.78
N GLU A 146 -5.38 -2.02 -8.35
CA GLU A 146 -6.51 -1.12 -8.20
C GLU A 146 -7.77 -1.93 -7.95
N ARG A 147 -8.58 -1.51 -6.97
CA ARG A 147 -9.85 -2.11 -6.65
C ARG A 147 -10.98 -1.27 -7.25
N ALA A 148 -11.63 -1.82 -8.28
CA ALA A 148 -12.85 -1.27 -8.82
C ALA A 148 -14.07 -2.03 -8.30
N ARG A 149 -15.28 -1.47 -8.42
CA ARG A 149 -16.50 -2.21 -8.05
C ARG A 149 -16.59 -3.52 -8.84
N GLY A 150 -16.49 -4.64 -8.14
CA GLY A 150 -16.68 -5.97 -8.69
C GLY A 150 -15.48 -6.58 -9.41
N PHE A 151 -14.28 -5.98 -9.36
CA PHE A 151 -13.02 -6.66 -9.70
C PHE A 151 -11.79 -5.99 -9.09
N VAL A 152 -10.70 -6.72 -9.00
CA VAL A 152 -9.36 -6.20 -8.70
C VAL A 152 -8.55 -6.33 -9.97
N ILE A 153 -7.73 -5.33 -10.30
CA ILE A 153 -6.84 -5.39 -11.46
C ILE A 153 -5.41 -5.10 -11.04
N GLY A 154 -4.48 -5.95 -11.47
CA GLY A 154 -3.06 -5.82 -11.20
C GLY A 154 -2.25 -5.63 -12.47
N GLY A 155 -1.23 -4.78 -12.41
CA GLY A 155 -0.21 -4.66 -13.44
C GLY A 155 0.94 -5.63 -13.16
N ILE A 156 1.18 -6.56 -14.08
CA ILE A 156 2.19 -7.63 -13.93
C ILE A 156 3.32 -7.50 -14.93
N TYR A 157 4.51 -7.91 -14.50
CA TYR A 157 5.71 -8.02 -15.32
C TYR A 157 6.37 -9.37 -15.05
N GLY A 158 6.65 -10.14 -16.10
CA GLY A 158 7.32 -11.43 -15.97
C GLY A 158 8.82 -11.28 -15.81
N ALA A 159 9.43 -12.17 -15.01
CA ALA A 159 10.86 -12.20 -14.76
C ALA A 159 11.68 -12.40 -16.06
N ASP A 160 11.09 -13.01 -17.09
CA ASP A 160 11.69 -13.15 -18.42
C ASP A 160 11.86 -11.81 -19.17
N SER A 161 11.35 -10.71 -18.62
CA SER A 161 11.42 -9.36 -19.18
C SER A 161 10.74 -9.18 -20.54
N THR A 162 9.95 -10.15 -20.96
CA THR A 162 9.26 -10.20 -22.25
C THR A 162 7.76 -10.44 -22.10
N THR A 163 7.31 -10.89 -20.94
CA THR A 163 5.92 -11.09 -20.59
C THR A 163 5.44 -10.07 -19.57
N GLY A 164 4.15 -9.77 -19.59
CA GLY A 164 3.55 -8.77 -18.72
C GLY A 164 2.16 -8.37 -19.21
N GLY A 165 1.52 -7.46 -18.49
CA GLY A 165 0.21 -6.94 -18.85
C GLY A 165 -0.68 -6.71 -17.64
N LEU A 166 -1.96 -7.01 -17.81
CA LEU A 166 -2.97 -6.83 -16.77
C LEU A 166 -3.55 -8.17 -16.38
N VAL A 167 -3.69 -8.41 -15.08
CA VAL A 167 -4.45 -9.53 -14.53
C VAL A 167 -5.69 -9.00 -13.84
N VAL A 168 -6.86 -9.57 -14.16
CA VAL A 168 -8.11 -9.30 -13.45
C VAL A 168 -8.35 -10.42 -12.47
N LEU A 169 -8.58 -10.06 -11.21
CA LEU A 169 -8.86 -10.96 -10.11
C LEU A 169 -10.27 -10.62 -9.57
N HIS A 170 -10.97 -11.64 -9.06
CA HIS A 170 -12.29 -11.48 -8.44
C HIS A 170 -13.33 -10.69 -9.26
N ASP A 171 -13.60 -11.12 -10.50
CA ASP A 171 -14.74 -10.59 -11.24
C ASP A 171 -16.07 -11.06 -10.60
N ASP A 172 -16.60 -10.17 -9.78
CA ASP A 172 -17.84 -10.27 -9.04
C ASP A 172 -18.88 -9.27 -9.54
N LYS A 173 -18.71 -8.72 -10.76
CA LYS A 173 -19.71 -7.87 -11.37
C LYS A 173 -21.07 -8.59 -11.40
N GLY A 174 -22.07 -7.97 -10.78
CA GLY A 174 -23.42 -8.52 -10.68
C GLY A 174 -23.62 -9.54 -9.56
N LYS A 175 -22.59 -9.90 -8.78
CA LYS A 175 -22.73 -10.72 -7.57
C LYS A 175 -23.02 -9.84 -6.35
N LYS A 176 -23.78 -10.37 -5.39
CA LYS A 176 -24.13 -9.70 -4.13
C LYS A 176 -23.08 -9.89 -3.01
N GLN A 177 -22.14 -10.83 -3.17
CA GLN A 177 -21.12 -11.10 -2.16
C GLN A 177 -19.81 -10.35 -2.45
N PRO A 178 -19.08 -9.90 -1.42
CA PRO A 178 -17.80 -9.23 -1.60
C PRO A 178 -16.74 -10.19 -2.16
N PRO A 179 -15.70 -9.68 -2.85
CA PRO A 179 -14.56 -10.48 -3.27
C PRO A 179 -13.92 -11.19 -2.09
N GLY A 180 -13.75 -12.50 -2.20
CA GLY A 180 -12.83 -13.27 -1.37
C GLY A 180 -11.81 -13.95 -2.28
N PHE A 181 -10.53 -13.74 -2.03
CA PHE A 181 -9.49 -14.65 -2.51
C PHE A 181 -9.63 -15.94 -1.70
N ASP A 182 -9.94 -17.05 -2.36
CA ASP A 182 -10.27 -18.31 -1.69
C ASP A 182 -9.03 -18.90 -0.99
N SER A 183 -8.79 -18.51 0.26
CA SER A 183 -7.98 -19.27 1.21
C SER A 183 -8.36 -18.99 2.68
N GLY A 184 -9.58 -19.40 3.05
CA GLY A 184 -10.03 -19.45 4.45
C GLY A 184 -11.17 -18.49 4.75
N SER A 185 -12.17 -18.96 5.50
CA SER A 185 -13.44 -18.26 5.70
C SER A 185 -13.27 -16.84 6.30
N PRO A 186 -13.88 -15.79 5.70
CA PRO A 186 -14.03 -14.48 6.33
C PRO A 186 -14.95 -14.55 7.56
N PRO A 187 -14.88 -13.57 8.50
CA PRO A 187 -15.73 -13.54 9.69
C PRO A 187 -17.22 -13.52 9.31
N SER A 188 -18.04 -14.20 10.11
CA SER A 188 -19.44 -14.52 9.80
C SER A 188 -20.43 -13.34 9.80
N ASP A 189 -19.97 -12.09 9.95
CA ASP A 189 -20.86 -10.92 9.91
C ASP A 189 -20.08 -9.62 9.63
N PRO A 190 -20.22 -8.98 8.45
CA PRO A 190 -19.89 -7.58 8.28
C PRO A 190 -21.10 -6.78 8.76
N GLY A 191 -21.13 -6.44 10.05
CA GLY A 191 -22.22 -5.71 10.69
C GLY A 191 -22.53 -4.40 9.97
N LEU A 192 -23.41 -4.47 8.98
CA LEU A 192 -24.07 -3.35 8.35
C LEU A 192 -25.50 -3.37 8.85
N GLY A 193 -25.78 -2.45 9.78
CA GLY A 193 -27.11 -2.22 10.33
C GLY A 193 -28.15 -2.12 9.22
N ALA A 194 -29.27 -2.80 9.44
CA ALA A 194 -30.44 -2.71 8.58
C ALA A 194 -30.88 -1.24 8.43
N PRO A 195 -31.18 -0.74 7.23
CA PRO A 195 -31.92 0.50 7.10
C PRO A 195 -33.36 0.24 7.56
N GLY A 196 -33.76 0.90 8.65
CA GLY A 196 -35.16 0.95 9.05
C GLY A 196 -35.99 1.72 8.03
N THR A 197 -37.02 1.08 7.48
CA THR A 197 -38.47 1.27 7.76
C THR A 197 -39.26 0.45 6.76
#